data_AF-A0A093C8F6-F1
#
_entry.id   AF-A0A093C8F6-F1
#
_cell.length_a   1.000
_cell.length_b   1.000
_cell.length_c   1.000
_cell.angle_alpha   90.00
_cell.angle_beta   90.00
_cell.angle_gamma   90.00
#
_symmetry.space_group_name_H-M   'P 1'
#
loop_
_entity.id
_entity.type
_entity.pdbx_description
1 polymer ?
#
loop_
_entity_poly.entity_id
_entity_poly.type
_entity_poly.pdbx_seq_one_letter_code
_entity_poly.pdbx_strand_id
1 'polypeptide(L)'
;DGQTFFLLFPDGSGQVYYPPGNVAILIMFSEEALFTYCIQEDSRYPGIRAAFGSHGHGVCFYPYGQLWAALGPWTGICLDQAGASQKHWKWHDFSHHTHCPPFQSITMKLNSHITIKILAQDQIDLSFTSRSNCIRFNVGSRLKLKDPRTRHLLKWPESEEELFLQSKKIQLRSLLSKIQTML
;
A
#
# COMPACT_ATOMS: atom_id res chain seq x y z
N ASP A 1 35.55 -2.35 -6.35
CA ASP A 1 34.80 -3.23 -5.43
C ASP A 1 33.42 -3.52 -6.02
N GLY A 2 33.29 -4.59 -6.81
CA GLY A 2 32.09 -4.92 -7.60
C GLY A 2 30.97 -5.56 -6.79
N GLN A 3 30.55 -4.94 -5.69
CA GLN A 3 29.43 -5.45 -4.89
C GLN A 3 28.11 -5.33 -5.65
N THR A 4 27.27 -6.36 -5.53
CA THR A 4 25.97 -6.45 -6.20
C THR A 4 25.04 -5.33 -5.74
N PHE A 5 24.62 -4.47 -6.67
CA PHE A 5 23.63 -3.41 -6.40
C PHE A 5 22.19 -3.94 -6.45
N PHE A 6 21.91 -4.80 -7.43
CA PHE A 6 20.62 -5.49 -7.59
C PHE A 6 20.81 -6.82 -8.32
N LEU A 7 19.88 -7.74 -8.09
CA LEU A 7 19.74 -9.03 -8.78
C LEU A 7 18.27 -9.20 -9.14
N LEU A 8 17.98 -9.48 -10.42
CA LEU A 8 16.62 -9.70 -10.91
C LEU A 8 16.58 -11.02 -11.70
N PHE A 9 15.60 -11.86 -11.41
CA PHE A 9 15.36 -13.11 -12.11
C PHE A 9 14.43 -12.90 -13.32
N PRO A 10 14.39 -13.82 -14.29
CA PRO A 10 13.52 -13.71 -15.47
C PRO A 10 12.02 -13.62 -15.16
N ASP A 11 11.59 -14.12 -14.00
CA ASP A 11 10.20 -14.02 -13.51
C ASP A 11 9.87 -12.66 -12.87
N GLY A 12 10.85 -11.76 -12.77
CA GLY A 12 10.74 -10.44 -12.16
C GLY A 12 10.92 -10.42 -10.63
N SER A 13 11.10 -11.58 -10.00
CA SER A 13 11.54 -11.64 -8.59
C SER A 13 12.99 -11.18 -8.46
N GLY A 14 13.42 -10.78 -7.27
CA GLY A 14 14.76 -10.24 -7.12
C GLY A 14 15.04 -9.54 -5.81
N GLN A 15 16.24 -8.98 -5.73
CA GLN A 15 16.77 -8.33 -4.53
C GLN A 15 17.57 -7.07 -4.90
N VAL A 16 17.47 -6.05 -4.06
CA VAL A 16 18.33 -4.86 -4.08
C VAL A 16 19.10 -4.83 -2.78
N TYR A 17 20.38 -4.45 -2.81
CA TYR A 17 21.25 -4.52 -1.64
C TYR A 17 21.76 -3.14 -1.22
N TYR A 18 21.83 -2.94 0.10
CA TYR A 18 22.59 -1.85 0.69
C TYR A 18 24.09 -2.02 0.47
N PRO A 19 24.91 -0.94 0.56
CA PRO A 19 26.36 -1.03 0.47
C PRO A 19 27.05 -2.03 1.41
N PRO A 20 26.53 -2.34 2.61
CA PRO A 20 27.08 -3.40 3.45
C PRO A 20 26.70 -4.82 2.99
N GLY A 21 25.80 -4.97 2.02
CA GLY A 21 25.30 -6.27 1.53
C GLY A 21 23.97 -6.73 2.15
N ASN A 22 23.40 -5.96 3.09
CA ASN A 22 22.06 -6.25 3.62
C ASN A 22 21.00 -6.05 2.52
N VAL A 23 19.92 -6.85 2.55
CA VAL A 23 18.82 -6.71 1.58
C VAL A 23 18.04 -5.43 1.89
N ALA A 24 17.87 -4.58 0.89
CA ALA A 24 17.09 -3.35 0.95
C ALA A 24 15.66 -3.55 0.45
N ILE A 25 15.51 -4.23 -0.68
CA ILE A 25 14.22 -4.52 -1.30
C ILE A 25 14.23 -5.98 -1.70
N LEU A 26 13.19 -6.71 -1.31
CA LEU A 26 12.90 -8.06 -1.75
C LEU A 26 11.66 -8.02 -2.65
N ILE A 27 11.79 -8.53 -3.87
CA ILE A 27 10.71 -8.63 -4.87
C ILE A 27 10.35 -10.10 -4.98
N MET A 28 9.12 -10.43 -4.62
CA MET A 28 8.60 -11.79 -4.67
C MET A 28 7.54 -11.89 -5.75
N PHE A 29 7.58 -12.96 -6.52
CA PHE A 29 6.61 -13.32 -7.55
C PHE A 29 5.73 -14.46 -7.04
N SER A 30 4.43 -14.43 -7.34
CA SER A 30 3.53 -15.57 -7.18
C SER A 30 2.97 -16.03 -8.54
N GLU A 31 2.42 -17.25 -8.58
CA GLU A 31 1.95 -17.93 -9.81
C GLU A 31 0.95 -17.11 -10.65
N GLU A 32 0.29 -16.11 -10.07
CA GLU A 32 -0.68 -15.23 -10.75
C GLU A 32 -0.06 -13.96 -11.36
N ALA A 33 1.27 -13.92 -11.55
CA ALA A 33 2.00 -12.72 -11.96
C ALA A 33 1.80 -11.51 -11.03
N LEU A 34 1.60 -11.81 -9.75
CA LEU A 34 1.49 -10.82 -8.69
C LEU A 34 2.83 -10.65 -8.01
N PHE A 35 3.22 -9.40 -7.83
CA PHE A 35 4.44 -9.03 -7.16
C PHE A 35 4.14 -8.49 -5.77
N THR A 36 5.00 -8.88 -4.83
CA THR A 36 5.06 -8.27 -3.50
C THR A 36 6.46 -7.69 -3.30
N TYR A 37 6.50 -6.42 -2.94
CA TYR A 37 7.71 -5.68 -2.62
C TYR A 37 7.80 -5.55 -1.11
N CYS A 38 8.83 -6.11 -0.50
CA CYS A 38 9.14 -5.94 0.92
C CYS A 38 10.39 -5.07 1.05
N ILE A 39 10.26 -3.96 1.78
CA ILE A 39 11.33 -2.99 1.97
C ILE A 39 11.85 -3.12 3.40
N GLN A 40 13.17 -3.28 3.55
CA GLN A 40 13.82 -3.62 4.81
C GLN A 40 14.77 -2.51 5.27
N GLU A 41 14.95 -2.39 6.58
CA GLU A 41 15.97 -1.52 7.18
C GLU A 41 17.39 -2.07 6.97
N ASP A 42 18.38 -1.18 6.89
CA ASP A 42 19.80 -1.57 6.85
C ASP A 42 20.28 -2.00 8.26
N SER A 43 19.91 -3.21 8.65
CA SER A 43 20.10 -3.78 9.99
C SER A 43 20.43 -5.26 9.92
N ARG A 44 21.19 -5.77 10.91
CA ARG A 44 21.41 -7.24 11.08
C ARG A 44 20.11 -8.01 11.34
N TYR A 45 19.15 -7.35 12.00
CA TYR A 45 17.81 -7.88 12.23
C TYR A 45 16.83 -6.95 11.50
N PRO A 46 16.61 -7.17 10.20
CA PRO A 46 15.90 -6.21 9.36
C PRO A 46 14.42 -6.15 9.72
N GLY A 47 13.97 -4.98 10.18
CA GLY A 47 12.56 -4.65 10.29
C GLY A 47 11.99 -4.25 8.93
N ILE A 48 10.73 -4.60 8.67
CA ILE A 48 10.01 -4.15 7.47
C ILE A 48 9.68 -2.67 7.62
N ARG A 49 10.15 -1.84 6.68
CA ARG A 49 9.86 -0.40 6.61
C ARG A 49 8.69 -0.09 5.69
N ALA A 50 8.42 -0.94 4.71
CA ALA A 50 7.24 -0.85 3.87
C ALA A 50 6.98 -2.18 3.16
N ALA A 51 5.73 -2.39 2.74
CA ALA A 51 5.36 -3.50 1.87
C ALA A 51 4.29 -3.06 0.88
N PHE A 52 4.35 -3.52 -0.36
CA PHE A 52 3.37 -3.23 -1.41
C PHE A 52 3.06 -4.49 -2.19
N GLY A 53 1.78 -4.69 -2.52
CA GLY A 53 1.32 -5.81 -3.32
C GLY A 53 0.57 -5.35 -4.57
N SER A 54 0.59 -6.18 -5.61
CA SER A 54 -0.12 -5.93 -6.88
C SER A 54 -1.63 -5.74 -6.76
N HIS A 55 -2.24 -6.06 -5.62
CA HIS A 55 -3.65 -5.79 -5.33
C HIS A 55 -3.91 -4.36 -4.80
N GLY A 56 -2.95 -3.45 -4.90
CA GLY A 56 -3.12 -2.05 -4.48
C GLY A 56 -3.12 -1.85 -2.97
N HIS A 57 -2.72 -2.87 -2.22
CA HIS A 57 -2.44 -2.76 -0.79
C HIS A 57 -0.99 -2.33 -0.59
N GLY A 58 -0.78 -1.42 0.36
CA GLY A 58 0.56 -0.99 0.73
C GLY A 58 0.61 -0.44 2.14
N VAL A 59 1.74 -0.60 2.82
CA VAL A 59 1.99 -0.03 4.14
C VAL A 59 3.39 0.56 4.20
N CYS A 60 3.55 1.63 4.97
CA CYS A 60 4.84 2.26 5.27
C CYS A 60 4.92 2.53 6.77
N PHE A 61 6.12 2.39 7.34
CA PHE A 61 6.37 2.56 8.76
C PHE A 61 7.46 3.60 9.02
N TYR A 62 7.27 4.35 10.10
CA TYR A 62 8.33 5.15 10.73
C TYR A 62 9.45 4.22 11.26
N PRO A 63 10.64 4.76 11.56
CA PRO A 63 11.78 3.96 12.03
C PRO A 63 11.50 3.08 13.26
N TYR A 64 10.58 3.48 14.14
CA TYR A 64 10.21 2.72 15.33
C TYR A 64 8.95 1.86 15.16
N GLY A 65 8.52 1.63 13.91
CA GLY A 65 7.45 0.69 13.58
C GLY A 65 6.03 1.27 13.61
N GLN A 66 5.83 2.54 13.97
CA GLN A 66 4.52 3.18 13.87
C GLN A 66 4.09 3.29 12.40
N LEU A 67 2.80 3.09 12.16
CA LEU A 67 2.22 3.22 10.83
C LEU A 67 2.34 4.66 10.32
N TRP A 68 2.97 4.84 9.18
CA TRP A 68 3.09 6.13 8.50
C TRP A 68 2.06 6.26 7.39
N ALA A 69 1.87 5.20 6.60
CA ALA A 69 0.84 5.19 5.58
C ALA A 69 0.23 3.80 5.41
N ALA A 70 -1.05 3.75 5.10
CA ALA A 70 -1.75 2.55 4.67
C ALA A 70 -2.54 2.86 3.40
N LEU A 71 -2.37 2.00 2.41
CA LEU A 71 -2.99 2.10 1.09
C LEU A 71 -3.83 0.85 0.88
N GLY A 72 -5.01 1.06 0.30
CA GLY A 72 -5.83 -0.02 -0.23
C GLY A 72 -6.30 0.29 -1.65
N PRO A 73 -7.04 -0.65 -2.26
CA PRO A 73 -7.65 -0.50 -3.58
C PRO A 73 -8.49 0.77 -3.78
N TRP A 74 -9.03 1.34 -2.72
CA TRP A 74 -10.04 2.40 -2.81
C TRP A 74 -9.61 3.72 -2.17
N THR A 75 -8.84 3.61 -1.09
CA THR A 75 -8.44 4.73 -0.24
C THR A 75 -6.96 4.66 0.08
N GLY A 76 -6.43 5.78 0.54
CA GLY A 76 -5.15 5.82 1.22
C GLY A 76 -5.21 6.79 2.39
N ILE A 77 -4.37 6.53 3.39
CA ILE A 77 -4.22 7.37 4.57
C ILE A 77 -2.74 7.54 4.90
N CYS A 78 -2.38 8.75 5.34
CA CYS A 78 -1.10 9.05 5.97
C CYS A 78 -1.33 9.55 7.38
N LEU A 79 -0.56 9.02 8.31
CA LEU A 79 -0.58 9.34 9.72
C LEU A 79 0.72 10.07 10.10
N ASP A 80 0.67 10.87 11.16
CA ASP A 80 1.88 11.33 11.83
C ASP A 80 2.43 10.29 12.82
N GLN A 81 3.53 10.61 13.50
CA GLN A 81 4.17 9.73 14.48
C GLN A 81 3.30 9.46 15.72
N ALA A 82 2.33 10.33 16.03
CA ALA A 82 1.37 10.12 17.11
C ALA A 82 0.18 9.26 16.66
N GLY A 83 0.10 8.92 15.38
CA GLY A 83 -0.98 8.14 14.79
C GLY A 83 -2.18 8.97 14.34
N ALA A 84 -2.11 10.30 14.40
CA ALA A 84 -3.20 11.15 13.95
C ALA A 84 -3.19 11.26 12.42
N SER A 85 -4.38 11.25 11.81
CA SER A 85 -4.54 11.31 10.36
C SER A 85 -4.15 12.68 9.81
N GLN A 86 -3.09 12.72 9.01
CA GLN A 86 -2.60 13.92 8.32
C GLN A 86 -3.24 14.10 6.94
N LYS A 87 -3.45 12.99 6.22
CA LYS A 87 -4.08 12.99 4.89
C LYS A 87 -4.90 11.73 4.72
N HIS A 88 -6.07 11.87 4.11
CA HIS A 88 -6.92 10.75 3.67
C HIS A 88 -7.48 11.09 2.29
N TRP A 89 -7.53 10.10 1.39
CA TRP A 89 -8.03 10.30 0.04
C TRP A 89 -8.69 9.04 -0.51
N LYS A 90 -9.54 9.24 -1.53
CA LYS A 90 -10.15 8.18 -2.34
C LYS A 90 -9.50 8.21 -3.73
N TRP A 91 -9.06 7.07 -4.25
CA TRP A 91 -8.36 7.03 -5.54
C TRP A 91 -9.24 7.42 -6.73
N HIS A 92 -10.56 7.23 -6.62
CA HIS A 92 -11.52 7.39 -7.71
C HIS A 92 -12.66 8.35 -7.39
N ASP A 93 -12.47 9.22 -6.41
CA ASP A 93 -13.43 10.29 -6.16
C ASP A 93 -13.08 11.46 -7.09
N PHE A 94 -13.89 11.63 -8.13
CA PHE A 94 -13.77 12.70 -9.11
C PHE A 94 -14.82 13.81 -8.88
N SER A 95 -15.42 13.83 -7.69
CA SER A 95 -16.45 14.83 -7.37
C SER A 95 -15.85 16.23 -7.43
N HIS A 96 -16.60 17.16 -8.04
CA HIS A 96 -16.10 18.44 -8.53
C HIS A 96 -15.71 19.47 -7.45
N HIS A 97 -15.75 19.12 -6.15
CA HIS A 97 -15.55 20.09 -5.07
C HIS A 97 -14.61 19.71 -3.93
N THR A 98 -13.99 18.52 -3.90
CA THR A 98 -13.03 18.21 -2.83
C THR A 98 -11.96 17.19 -3.26
N HIS A 99 -10.72 17.67 -3.34
CA HIS A 99 -9.42 16.99 -3.42
C HIS A 99 -9.39 15.44 -3.41
N CYS A 100 -9.18 14.83 -4.58
CA CYS A 100 -8.76 13.44 -4.78
C CYS A 100 -7.98 13.35 -6.10
N PRO A 101 -7.05 12.39 -6.35
CA PRO A 101 -6.04 11.69 -5.51
C PRO A 101 -5.05 12.69 -4.85
N PRO A 102 -3.86 12.35 -4.31
CA PRO A 102 -2.99 13.39 -3.77
C PRO A 102 -2.53 14.34 -4.89
N PHE A 103 -3.28 15.44 -5.07
CA PHE A 103 -3.02 16.50 -6.06
C PHE A 103 -1.58 17.00 -5.98
N GLN A 104 -1.01 16.90 -4.78
CA GLN A 104 0.40 16.99 -4.49
C GLN A 104 0.92 15.63 -4.03
N SER A 105 1.94 15.11 -4.72
CA SER A 105 2.55 13.82 -4.39
C SER A 105 2.96 13.75 -2.91
N ILE A 106 2.74 12.59 -2.29
CA ILE A 106 3.20 12.30 -0.93
C ILE A 106 4.55 11.59 -1.04
N THR A 107 5.59 12.19 -0.48
CA THR A 107 6.95 11.63 -0.48
C THR A 107 7.34 11.23 0.93
N MET A 108 7.75 9.97 1.09
CA MET A 108 8.22 9.40 2.36
C MET A 108 9.65 8.90 2.17
N LYS A 109 10.59 9.53 2.86
CA LYS A 109 11.98 9.07 2.92
C LYS A 109 12.10 8.06 4.05
N LEU A 110 12.16 6.77 3.72
CA LEU A 110 12.20 5.69 4.72
C LEU A 110 13.55 5.67 5.43
N ASN A 111 14.64 5.91 4.69
CA ASN A 111 15.99 6.13 5.21
C ASN A 111 16.86 6.93 4.22
N SER A 112 18.18 6.95 4.40
CA SER A 112 19.10 7.70 3.53
C SER A 112 19.13 7.21 2.07
N HIS A 113 18.75 5.96 1.80
CA HIS A 113 18.82 5.32 0.49
C HIS A 113 17.45 5.14 -0.17
N ILE A 114 16.39 4.97 0.63
CA ILE A 114 15.05 4.58 0.16
C ILE A 114 14.05 5.72 0.29
N THR A 115 13.36 5.99 -0.80
CA THR A 115 12.24 6.94 -0.86
C THR A 115 11.05 6.31 -1.57
N ILE A 116 9.86 6.52 -1.01
CA ILE A 116 8.57 6.21 -1.62
C ILE A 116 7.92 7.52 -2.04
N LYS A 117 7.39 7.58 -3.26
CA LYS A 117 6.58 8.70 -3.74
C LYS A 117 5.24 8.20 -4.26
N ILE A 118 4.15 8.65 -3.66
CA ILE A 118 2.78 8.32 -4.02
C ILE A 118 2.19 9.50 -4.79
N LEU A 119 1.85 9.27 -6.06
CA LEU A 119 1.18 10.24 -6.91
C LEU A 119 -0.26 9.82 -7.23
N ALA A 120 -0.44 8.56 -7.62
CA ALA A 120 -1.75 7.97 -7.91
C ALA A 120 -1.74 6.48 -7.53
N GLN A 121 -2.89 5.82 -7.63
CA GLN A 121 -3.02 4.40 -7.29
C GLN A 121 -2.04 3.52 -8.09
N ASP A 122 -1.83 3.85 -9.37
CA ASP A 122 -0.94 3.15 -10.28
C ASP A 122 0.41 3.83 -10.49
N GLN A 123 0.69 4.87 -9.70
CA GLN A 123 1.92 5.67 -9.75
C GLN A 123 2.45 5.82 -8.34
N ILE A 124 3.06 4.75 -7.86
CA ILE A 124 3.78 4.71 -6.59
C ILE A 124 5.23 4.33 -6.89
N ASP A 125 6.12 5.31 -6.82
CA ASP A 125 7.54 5.11 -7.10
C ASP A 125 8.28 4.68 -5.82
N LEU A 126 8.86 3.49 -5.85
CA LEU A 126 9.87 3.03 -4.89
C LEU A 126 11.25 3.26 -5.50
N SER A 127 12.04 4.14 -4.91
CA SER A 127 13.42 4.43 -5.35
C SER A 127 14.44 4.00 -4.31
N PHE A 128 15.48 3.32 -4.77
CA PHE A 128 16.69 3.04 -4.01
C PHE A 128 17.88 3.71 -4.69
N THR A 129 18.62 4.53 -3.94
CA THR A 129 19.79 5.26 -4.44
C THR A 129 20.99 4.98 -3.54
N SER A 130 22.12 4.62 -4.14
CA SER A 130 23.39 4.49 -3.43
C SER A 130 24.55 4.90 -4.32
N ARG A 131 25.39 5.81 -3.80
CA ARG A 131 26.50 6.42 -4.56
C ARG A 131 25.98 7.03 -5.87
N SER A 132 26.48 6.58 -7.02
CA SER A 132 26.06 7.01 -8.36
C SER A 132 24.95 6.15 -8.97
N ASN A 133 24.48 5.11 -8.27
CA ASN A 133 23.50 4.15 -8.80
C ASN A 133 22.11 4.43 -8.22
N CYS A 134 21.09 4.33 -9.07
CA CYS A 134 19.69 4.46 -8.68
C CYS A 134 18.86 3.40 -9.41
N ILE A 135 17.96 2.74 -8.69
CA ILE A 135 16.94 1.85 -9.26
C ILE A 135 15.57 2.27 -8.77
N ARG A 136 14.57 2.15 -9.64
CA ARG A 136 13.19 2.55 -9.37
C ARG A 136 12.24 1.45 -9.77
N PHE A 137 11.22 1.24 -8.95
CA PHE A 137 10.11 0.33 -9.20
C PHE A 137 8.80 1.09 -9.09
N ASN A 138 7.88 0.87 -10.03
CA ASN A 138 6.49 1.25 -9.81
C ASN A 138 5.82 0.11 -9.04
N VAL A 139 5.42 0.38 -7.81
CA VAL A 139 4.73 -0.56 -6.91
C VAL A 139 3.23 -0.24 -6.79
N GLY A 140 2.74 0.68 -7.60
CA GLY A 140 1.33 1.01 -7.73
C GLY A 140 0.56 -0.08 -8.49
N SER A 141 -0.77 -0.06 -8.35
CA SER A 141 -1.65 -1.04 -8.99
C SER A 141 -2.75 -0.37 -9.81
N ARG A 142 -2.94 -0.85 -11.03
CA ARG A 142 -4.06 -0.48 -11.90
C ARG A 142 -5.22 -1.44 -11.66
N LEU A 143 -6.03 -1.15 -10.65
CA LEU A 143 -7.22 -1.95 -10.39
C LEU A 143 -8.39 -1.46 -11.24
N LYS A 144 -8.92 -2.35 -12.09
CA LYS A 144 -10.20 -2.10 -12.76
C LYS A 144 -11.33 -2.34 -11.77
N LEU A 145 -12.16 -1.32 -11.54
CA LEU A 145 -13.41 -1.43 -10.81
C LEU A 145 -14.29 -2.55 -11.40
N LYS A 146 -14.43 -3.67 -10.70
CA LYS A 146 -15.47 -4.67 -11.01
C LYS A 146 -16.79 -4.16 -10.45
N ASP A 147 -17.67 -3.72 -11.35
CA ASP A 147 -19.06 -3.27 -11.14
C ASP A 147 -19.24 -2.12 -10.09
N PRO A 148 -19.69 -0.92 -10.51
CA PRO A 148 -20.05 0.18 -9.61
C PRO A 148 -20.99 -0.22 -8.46
N ARG A 149 -21.80 -1.28 -8.64
CA ARG A 149 -22.74 -1.80 -7.65
C ARG A 149 -22.06 -2.41 -6.43
N THR A 150 -20.80 -2.86 -6.50
CA THR A 150 -20.10 -3.46 -5.33
C THR A 150 -19.28 -2.45 -4.52
N ARG A 151 -19.18 -1.19 -4.98
CA ARG A 151 -18.41 -0.11 -4.30
C ARG A 151 -18.76 0.09 -2.83
N HIS A 152 -20.02 -0.13 -2.45
CA HIS A 152 -20.49 0.08 -1.08
C HIS A 152 -20.12 -1.06 -0.11
N LEU A 153 -19.68 -2.22 -0.62
CA LEU A 153 -19.29 -3.37 0.18
C LEU A 153 -17.83 -3.29 0.66
N LEU A 154 -17.05 -2.38 0.09
CA LEU A 154 -15.60 -2.26 0.31
C LEU A 154 -15.20 -0.91 0.94
N LYS A 155 -16.18 -0.12 1.40
CA LYS A 155 -15.92 1.06 2.23
C LYS A 155 -15.33 0.59 3.55
N TRP A 156 -14.13 1.05 3.88
CA TRP A 156 -13.70 1.06 5.27
C TRP A 156 -14.69 1.94 6.04
N PRO A 157 -15.19 1.51 7.21
CA PRO A 157 -16.10 2.33 7.98
C PRO A 157 -15.39 3.62 8.36
N GLU A 158 -15.97 4.75 7.94
CA GLU A 158 -15.38 6.06 8.18
C GLU A 158 -15.52 6.47 9.66
N SER A 159 -16.40 5.77 10.43
CA SER A 159 -16.56 5.93 11.88
C SER A 159 -17.04 4.64 12.58
N GLU A 160 -16.96 4.62 13.92
CA GLU A 160 -17.58 3.56 14.75
C GLU A 160 -19.09 3.44 14.53
N GLU A 161 -19.77 4.55 14.24
CA GLU A 161 -21.20 4.54 13.93
C GLU A 161 -21.47 3.80 12.61
N GLU A 162 -20.58 3.90 11.63
CA GLU A 162 -20.72 3.20 10.36
C GLU A 162 -20.42 1.69 10.50
N LEU A 163 -19.47 1.31 11.35
CA LEU A 163 -19.29 -0.10 11.78
C LEU A 163 -20.56 -0.66 12.41
N PHE A 164 -21.14 0.09 13.33
CA PHE A 164 -22.37 -0.28 14.01
C PHE A 164 -23.51 -0.46 13.01
N LEU A 165 -23.71 0.49 12.08
CA LEU A 165 -24.73 0.41 11.05
C LEU A 165 -24.55 -0.81 10.13
N GLN A 166 -23.32 -1.12 9.73
CA GLN A 166 -23.03 -2.32 8.91
C GLN A 166 -23.35 -3.61 9.68
N SER A 167 -23.01 -3.68 10.97
CA SER A 167 -23.34 -4.84 11.81
C SER A 167 -24.85 -5.07 11.88
N LYS A 168 -25.64 -4.00 12.04
CA LYS A 168 -27.11 -4.06 12.07
C LYS A 168 -27.70 -4.48 10.73
N LYS A 169 -27.15 -3.97 9.63
CA LYS A 169 -27.56 -4.35 8.28
C LYS A 169 -27.37 -5.84 8.02
N ILE A 170 -26.24 -6.41 8.46
CA ILE A 170 -25.97 -7.85 8.34
C ILE A 170 -26.96 -8.67 9.16
N GLN A 171 -27.22 -8.28 10.42
CA GLN A 171 -28.22 -8.94 11.27
C GLN A 171 -29.61 -8.95 10.60
N LEU A 172 -30.03 -7.82 10.04
CA LEU A 172 -31.34 -7.67 9.41
C LEU A 172 -31.47 -8.55 8.15
N ARG A 173 -30.43 -8.61 7.32
CA ARG A 173 -30.38 -9.52 6.16
C ARG A 173 -30.43 -10.99 6.56
N SER A 174 -29.74 -11.37 7.64
CA SER A 174 -29.80 -12.74 8.16
C SER A 174 -31.21 -13.12 8.63
N LEU A 175 -31.90 -12.21 9.33
CA LEU A 175 -33.27 -12.42 9.77
C LEU A 175 -34.24 -12.56 8.59
N LEU A 176 -34.14 -11.67 7.60
CA LEU A 176 -34.97 -11.75 6.39
C LEU A 176 -34.73 -13.05 5.62
N SER A 177 -33.47 -13.47 5.48
CA SER A 177 -33.14 -14.75 4.84
C SER A 177 -33.73 -15.94 5.59
N LYS A 178 -33.72 -15.92 6.94
CA LYS A 178 -34.33 -16.98 7.75
C LYS A 178 -35.84 -17.05 7.56
N ILE A 179 -36.50 -15.91 7.46
CA ILE A 179 -37.94 -15.83 7.20
C ILE A 179 -38.26 -16.39 5.81
N GLN A 180 -37.45 -16.04 4.80
CA GLN A 180 -37.63 -16.55 3.43
C GLN A 180 -37.40 -18.06 3.29
N THR A 181 -36.56 -18.65 4.14
CA THR A 181 -36.34 -20.12 4.17
C THR A 181 -37.37 -20.89 5.02
N MET A 182 -38.27 -20.19 5.72
CA MET A 182 -39.33 -20.79 6.56
C MET A 182 -40.70 -20.76 5.86
N LEU A 183 -40.76 -20.26 4.62
CA LEU A 183 -41.90 -20.30 3.69
C LEU A 183 -41.62 -21.32 2.59
#